data_AF-A0A7C1S540-F1
#
_entry.id   AF-A0A7C1S540-F1
#
_cell.length_a   1.000
_cell.length_b   1.000
_cell.length_c   1.000
_cell.angle_alpha   90.00
_cell.angle_beta   90.00
_cell.angle_gamma   90.00
#
_symmetry.space_group_name_H-M   'P 1'
#
loop_
_entity.id
_entity.type
_entity.pdbx_description
1 polymer ?
#
loop_
_entity_poly.entity_id
_entity_poly.type
_entity_poly.pdbx_seq_one_letter_code
_entity_poly.pdbx_strand_id
1 'polypeptide(L)'
;MNLDIFNKMEAPELRSYIEFLLKHYRVMDAFWFIYLAEEFDQQTAERINERVWARVTGMAAKDLISRFQIKEKGLNGFVTALQFFPWCILVDYHFEKKS
;
A
#
# COMPACT_ATOMS: atom_id res chain seq x y z
N MET A 1 -13.51 11.50 -9.04
CA MET A 1 -12.13 12.00 -9.18
C MET A 1 -11.94 12.43 -10.62
N ASN A 2 -11.43 13.63 -10.88
CA ASN A 2 -11.03 14.02 -12.23
C ASN A 2 -9.65 13.38 -12.51
N LEU A 3 -9.54 12.61 -13.59
CA LEU A 3 -8.33 11.89 -14.00
C LEU A 3 -7.80 12.34 -15.37
N ASP A 4 -8.33 13.44 -15.91
CA ASP A 4 -8.06 13.89 -17.29
C ASP A 4 -6.57 14.16 -17.54
N ILE A 5 -5.83 14.53 -16.49
CA ILE A 5 -4.38 14.74 -16.56
C ILE A 5 -3.62 13.47 -16.98
N PHE A 6 -4.10 12.29 -16.59
CA PHE A 6 -3.45 11.01 -16.89
C PHE A 6 -3.77 10.51 -18.30
N ASN A 7 -4.84 10.99 -18.94
CA ASN A 7 -5.21 10.58 -20.29
C ASN A 7 -4.18 11.01 -21.35
N LYS A 8 -3.33 11.97 -21.02
CA LYS A 8 -2.27 12.50 -21.88
C LYS A 8 -0.88 11.98 -21.54
N MET A 9 -0.76 11.18 -20.47
CA MET A 9 0.52 10.66 -20.01
C MET A 9 0.82 9.31 -20.64
N GLU A 10 2.05 9.15 -21.09
CA GLU A 10 2.56 7.87 -21.55
C GLU A 10 3.07 7.02 -20.39
N ALA A 11 3.32 5.73 -20.65
CA ALA A 11 3.73 4.78 -19.62
C ALA A 11 4.95 5.21 -18.77
N PRO A 12 5.99 5.89 -19.29
CA PRO A 12 7.08 6.43 -18.47
C PRO A 12 6.62 7.50 -17.48
N GLU A 13 5.75 8.41 -17.91
CA GLU A 13 5.22 9.50 -17.07
C GLU A 13 4.30 8.94 -15.98
N LEU A 14 3.44 7.98 -16.33
CA LEU A 14 2.59 7.28 -15.38
C LEU A 14 3.41 6.54 -14.32
N ARG A 15 4.50 5.86 -14.70
CA ARG A 15 5.39 5.19 -13.74
C ARG A 15 6.07 6.20 -12.82
N SER A 16 6.60 7.29 -13.38
CA SER A 16 7.18 8.37 -12.58
C SER A 16 6.16 8.96 -11.59
N TYR A 17 4.90 9.09 -12.00
CA TYR A 17 3.85 9.58 -11.12
C TYR A 17 3.45 8.56 -10.05
N ILE A 18 3.41 7.27 -10.37
CA ILE A 18 3.19 6.20 -9.39
C ILE A 18 4.32 6.18 -8.35
N GLU A 19 5.58 6.32 -8.76
CA GLU A 19 6.71 6.44 -7.82
C GLU A 19 6.57 7.66 -6.92
N PHE A 20 6.18 8.80 -7.48
CA PHE A 20 5.89 10.01 -6.72
C PHE A 20 4.79 9.74 -5.68
N LEU A 21 3.68 9.10 -6.07
CA LEU A 21 2.59 8.75 -5.16
C LEU A 21 3.03 7.79 -4.06
N LEU A 22 3.79 6.74 -4.38
CA LEU A 22 4.28 5.78 -3.40
C LEU A 22 5.21 6.44 -2.38
N LYS A 23 6.12 7.31 -2.84
CA LYS A 23 6.99 8.09 -1.95
C LYS A 23 6.17 8.96 -1.00
N HIS A 24 5.16 9.67 -1.52
CA HIS A 24 4.31 10.53 -0.69
C HIS A 24 3.35 9.75 0.21
N TYR A 25 2.94 8.54 -0.19
CA TYR A 25 2.20 7.61 0.66
C TYR A 25 3.02 7.25 1.91
N ARG A 26 4.30 6.90 1.74
CA ARG A 26 5.23 6.66 2.87
C ARG A 26 5.47 7.91 3.71
N VAL A 27 5.64 9.07 3.09
CA VAL A 27 5.87 10.34 3.82
C VAL A 27 4.65 10.71 4.66
N MET A 28 3.46 10.64 4.07
CA MET A 28 2.21 10.88 4.79
C MET A 28 2.06 9.89 5.94
N ASP A 29 2.30 8.59 5.68
CA ASP A 29 2.27 7.52 6.70
C ASP A 29 3.24 7.80 7.87
N ALA A 30 4.45 8.26 7.58
CA ALA A 30 5.42 8.59 8.62
C ALA A 30 4.94 9.78 9.47
N PHE A 31 4.51 10.88 8.84
CA PHE A 31 4.20 12.10 9.58
C PHE A 31 2.93 12.01 10.41
N TRP A 32 1.86 11.34 9.95
CA TRP A 32 0.67 11.19 10.79
C TRP A 32 0.98 10.35 12.04
N PHE A 33 1.83 9.32 11.91
CA PHE A 33 2.26 8.51 13.03
C PHE A 33 3.14 9.31 14.01
N ILE A 34 4.13 10.05 13.49
CA ILE A 34 5.01 10.90 14.29
C ILE A 34 4.17 11.91 15.09
N TYR A 35 3.25 12.61 14.45
CA TYR A 35 2.42 13.60 15.14
C TYR A 35 1.49 12.96 16.17
N LEU A 36 0.98 11.74 15.96
CA LEU A 36 0.24 11.04 17.01
C LEU A 36 1.12 10.66 18.20
N ALA A 37 2.37 10.28 17.96
CA ALA A 37 3.30 9.95 19.04
C ALA A 37 3.72 11.19 19.83
N GLU A 38 3.88 12.34 19.15
CA GLU A 38 4.21 13.64 19.77
C GLU A 38 3.04 14.23 20.57
N GLU A 39 1.81 14.18 20.04
CA GLU A 39 0.62 14.75 20.68
C GLU A 39 0.08 13.88 21.83
N PHE A 40 0.33 12.57 21.77
CA PHE A 40 -0.12 11.62 22.78
C PHE A 40 1.07 10.88 23.37
N ASP A 41 1.33 9.67 22.86
CA ASP A 41 2.44 8.82 23.24
C ASP A 41 2.61 7.71 22.18
N GLN A 42 3.75 7.02 22.22
CA GLN A 42 4.08 5.92 21.31
C GLN A 42 3.02 4.81 21.34
N GLN A 43 2.53 4.43 22.53
CA GLN A 43 1.60 3.30 22.69
C GLN A 43 0.24 3.60 22.04
N THR A 44 -0.21 4.85 22.14
CA THR A 44 -1.43 5.34 21.53
C THR A 44 -1.28 5.41 20.02
N ALA A 45 -0.15 5.93 19.51
CA ALA A 45 0.15 5.95 18.08
C ALA A 45 0.16 4.54 17.48
N GLU A 46 0.84 3.59 18.12
CA GLU A 46 0.88 2.17 17.70
C GLU A 46 -0.51 1.54 17.67
N ARG A 47 -1.31 1.72 18.72
CA ARG A 47 -2.69 1.21 18.79
C ARG A 47 -3.56 1.78 17.68
N ILE A 48 -3.42 3.07 17.36
CA ILE A 48 -4.19 3.68 16.27
C ILE A 48 -3.68 3.15 14.92
N ASN A 49 -2.36 3.06 14.73
CA ASN A 49 -1.74 2.49 13.53
C ASN A 49 -2.25 1.08 13.24
N GLU A 50 -2.22 0.19 14.23
CA GLU A 50 -2.75 -1.17 14.12
C GLU A 50 -4.21 -1.18 13.69
N ARG A 51 -5.05 -0.33 14.31
CA ARG A 51 -6.49 -0.24 13.97
C ARG A 51 -6.71 0.23 12.54
N VAL A 52 -5.92 1.20 12.07
CA VAL A 52 -5.99 1.70 10.69
C VAL A 52 -5.56 0.61 9.72
N TRP A 53 -4.40 0.01 9.92
CA TRP A 53 -3.88 -1.03 9.02
C TRP A 53 -4.75 -2.29 9.00
N ALA A 54 -5.31 -2.71 10.13
CA ALA A 54 -6.25 -3.83 10.20
C ALA A 54 -7.50 -3.60 9.33
N ARG A 55 -7.95 -2.34 9.19
CA ARG A 55 -9.09 -1.99 8.35
C ARG A 55 -8.70 -1.81 6.89
N VAL A 56 -7.66 -1.01 6.62
CA VAL A 56 -7.30 -0.57 5.27
C VAL A 56 -6.70 -1.72 4.45
N THR A 57 -5.91 -2.61 5.05
CA THR A 57 -5.31 -3.75 4.32
C THR A 57 -6.37 -4.70 3.77
N GLY A 58 -7.42 -4.99 4.54
CA GLY A 58 -8.54 -5.82 4.08
C GLY A 58 -9.35 -5.18 2.95
N MET A 59 -9.49 -3.85 2.95
CA MET A 59 -10.12 -3.11 1.86
C MET A 59 -9.25 -3.13 0.61
N ALA A 60 -7.95 -2.85 0.75
CA ALA A 60 -6.99 -2.90 -0.34
C ALA A 60 -6.90 -4.28 -0.98
N ALA A 61 -6.87 -5.37 -0.18
CA ALA A 61 -6.84 -6.73 -0.71
C ALA A 61 -8.05 -7.05 -1.60
N LYS A 62 -9.27 -6.66 -1.18
CA LYS A 62 -10.48 -6.83 -1.99
C LYS A 62 -10.41 -6.06 -3.30
N ASP A 63 -9.94 -4.82 -3.24
CA ASP A 63 -9.77 -3.98 -4.41
C ASP A 63 -8.74 -4.58 -5.38
N LEU A 64 -7.57 -5.01 -4.89
CA LEU A 64 -6.53 -5.65 -5.67
C LEU A 64 -7.02 -6.92 -6.36
N ILE A 65 -7.70 -7.80 -5.61
CA ILE A 65 -8.26 -9.05 -6.16
C ILE A 65 -9.23 -8.74 -7.31
N SER A 66 -10.13 -7.77 -7.14
CA SER A 66 -11.10 -7.43 -8.18
C SER A 66 -10.46 -6.72 -9.38
N ARG A 67 -9.51 -5.80 -9.16
CA ARG A 67 -8.87 -5.01 -10.22
C ARG A 67 -7.95 -5.86 -11.09
N PHE A 68 -7.18 -6.76 -10.46
CA PHE A 68 -6.19 -7.60 -11.14
C PHE A 68 -6.67 -9.02 -11.40
N GLN A 69 -7.94 -9.32 -11.10
CA GLN A 69 -8.57 -10.62 -11.35
C GLN A 69 -7.76 -11.78 -10.75
N ILE A 70 -7.29 -11.61 -9.51
CA ILE A 70 -6.49 -12.63 -8.80
C ILE A 70 -7.42 -13.78 -8.39
N LYS A 71 -7.36 -14.89 -9.12
CA LYS A 71 -8.21 -16.08 -8.90
C LYS A 71 -7.55 -17.15 -8.04
N GLU A 72 -6.23 -17.12 -7.93
CA GLU A 72 -5.47 -18.11 -7.17
C GLU A 72 -5.79 -18.00 -5.67
N LYS A 73 -5.89 -19.16 -5.01
CA LYS A 73 -6.23 -19.27 -3.58
C LYS A 73 -5.02 -19.78 -2.78
N GLY A 74 -5.14 -19.73 -1.46
CA GLY A 74 -4.07 -20.16 -0.55
C GLY A 74 -2.85 -19.23 -0.57
N LEU A 75 -1.70 -19.76 -0.18
CA LEU A 75 -0.47 -18.97 -0.01
C LEU A 75 0.00 -18.29 -1.31
N ASN A 76 -0.15 -18.96 -2.46
CA ASN A 76 0.26 -18.37 -3.73
C ASN A 76 -0.60 -17.14 -4.07
N GLY A 77 -1.93 -17.25 -3.93
CA GLY A 77 -2.84 -16.11 -4.12
C GLY A 77 -2.58 -14.97 -3.15
N PHE A 78 -2.21 -15.30 -1.91
CA PHE A 78 -1.81 -14.33 -0.90
C PHE A 78 -0.53 -13.56 -1.32
N VAL A 79 0.52 -14.26 -1.74
CA VAL A 79 1.76 -13.63 -2.23
C VAL A 79 1.50 -12.77 -3.46
N THR A 80 0.72 -13.26 -4.43
CA THR A 80 0.35 -12.49 -5.62
C THR A 80 -0.36 -11.19 -5.25
N ALA A 81 -1.32 -11.21 -4.31
CA ALA A 81 -1.99 -9.99 -3.87
C ALA A 81 -1.03 -9.04 -3.13
N LEU A 82 -0.13 -9.57 -2.29
CA LEU A 82 0.87 -8.77 -1.58
C LEU A 82 1.85 -8.07 -2.52
N GLN A 83 2.25 -8.68 -3.63
CA GLN A 83 3.15 -8.05 -4.60
C GLN A 83 2.59 -6.75 -5.19
N PHE A 84 1.27 -6.62 -5.27
CA PHE A 84 0.61 -5.38 -5.69
C PHE A 84 0.35 -4.40 -4.54
N PHE A 85 0.58 -4.79 -3.29
CA PHE A 85 0.33 -3.94 -2.13
C PHE A 85 1.39 -2.83 -2.04
N PRO A 86 1.02 -1.54 -1.85
CA PRO A 86 1.96 -0.42 -1.90
C PRO A 86 3.18 -0.56 -0.97
N TRP A 87 2.97 -1.07 0.25
CA TRP A 87 4.06 -1.22 1.21
C TRP A 87 5.06 -2.30 0.80
N CYS A 88 4.60 -3.32 0.07
CA CYS A 88 5.48 -4.36 -0.46
C CYS A 88 6.44 -3.80 -1.51
N ILE A 89 5.95 -2.91 -2.36
CA ILE A 89 6.75 -2.23 -3.39
C ILE A 89 7.71 -1.23 -2.74
N LEU A 90 7.26 -0.49 -1.72
CA LEU A 90 8.06 0.52 -1.03
C LEU A 90 9.25 -0.05 -0.24
N VAL A 91 9.07 -1.23 0.35
CA VAL A 91 10.08 -1.90 1.18
C VAL A 91 10.93 -2.88 0.34
N ASP A 92 10.55 -3.13 -0.91
CA ASP A 92 11.18 -4.11 -1.80
C ASP A 92 11.21 -5.51 -1.18
N TYR A 93 10.04 -5.98 -0.71
CA TYR A 93 9.95 -7.31 -0.12
C TYR A 93 10.23 -8.41 -1.14
N HIS A 94 11.16 -9.30 -0.78
CA HIS A 94 11.41 -10.55 -1.49
C HIS A 94 10.71 -11.72 -0.80
N PHE A 95 9.90 -12.46 -1.57
CA PHE A 95 9.21 -13.65 -1.08
C PHE A 95 9.98 -14.91 -1.47
N GLU A 96 10.29 -15.75 -0.48
CA GLU A 96 10.84 -17.08 -0.70
C GLU A 96 9.83 -18.13 -0.22
N LYS A 97 9.54 -19.12 -1.07
CA LYS A 97 8.72 -20.26 -0.68
C LYS A 97 9.64 -21.40 -0.26
N LYS A 98 9.66 -21.71 1.04
CA LYS A 98 10.32 -22.90 1.56
C LYS A 98 9.38 -24.10 1.48
N SER A 99 9.90 -25.20 0.95
CA SER A 99 9.19 -26.48 0.78
C SER A 99 9.54 -27.43 1.91
#